data_AF-A0A9P5ZZD1-F1
#
_entry.id   AF-A0A9P5ZZD1-F1
#
_cell.length_a   1.000
_cell.length_b   1.000
_cell.length_c   1.000
_cell.angle_alpha   90.00
_cell.angle_beta   90.00
_cell.angle_gamma   90.00
#
_symmetry.space_group_name_H-M   'P 1'
#
loop_
_entity.id
_entity.type
_entity.pdbx_description
1 polymer ?
#
loop_
_entity_poly.entity_id
_entity_poly.type
_entity_poly.pdbx_seq_one_letter_code
_entity_poly.pdbx_strand_id
1 'polypeptide(L)'
;MIPEDDRKFSAPDVCAQDSFQIPLEAPAALVLKVEPSFKLCRGKTDTQTLIYPLVPTLQESRPRLLEVQFHPRNIILHFMIELPVSWELWMHVQMLTHMLQSKLALGLGFTVHMPGDGIQATRYVLAFQSLDLLFSVTYQSTWDGLGILPYNIYSDFEKELEQVAQWATQCRGMRRVNWYSTANLAMKVIRAANTIFSGVGVYTVSELFYMAGLVPDLTEGEVFDNPSRFARLIEAYYSYAAKAHMNIWKYIRPYLGGGYSLAIKNEHRAQYAHRLHVYAKSRTCMPVRLRDQYIKLNDLIASTDHLNRRRYTGYFDPFEPTYLRLGLSKPYNLGALIFSKGVWEQMGDVTFAPWTTYLHANMVSDSKVVAEHYAISGAYLNGGVFIDSLVELVAVWRNTWVYMHGKNKKDVWSVVRIDSCLTFHERTPLAKRTYFRRIPDSAKKVKTFDYIVNYTNQYAVGPLDFDGIGYIYHHKCLIYQTDPLVPHYIAMRHAVHLREDSEKRKAAQKSLKQQDLKGNSDTSKAPKKKHKVSTNHVAASMPAQAVDRPAKQRCVCTNMRIAAVGIEVQERPQQLRSGAV
;
A
#
# COMPACT_ATOMS: atom_id res chain seq x y z
N MET A 1 18.12 -36.16 18.24
CA MET A 1 17.51 -36.76 17.03
C MET A 1 16.35 -35.87 16.61
N ILE A 2 16.37 -35.37 15.38
CA ILE A 2 15.32 -34.54 14.77
C ILE A 2 14.87 -35.31 13.52
N PRO A 3 13.56 -35.49 13.24
CA PRO A 3 13.12 -36.16 12.03
C PRO A 3 13.57 -35.38 10.78
N GLU A 4 14.14 -36.07 9.80
CA GLU A 4 14.87 -35.46 8.67
C GLU A 4 14.00 -35.27 7.40
N ASP A 5 12.67 -35.29 7.55
CA ASP A 5 11.74 -35.65 6.46
C ASP A 5 11.05 -34.48 5.72
N ASP A 6 11.36 -33.23 6.07
CA ASP A 6 10.68 -32.03 5.50
C ASP A 6 11.51 -31.31 4.39
N ARG A 7 12.51 -31.97 3.79
CA ARG A 7 13.43 -31.35 2.80
C ARG A 7 13.40 -31.92 1.38
N LYS A 8 12.33 -32.63 0.98
CA LYS A 8 12.13 -33.06 -0.42
C LYS A 8 10.72 -32.77 -0.92
N PHE A 9 10.43 -31.49 -1.16
CA PHE A 9 9.45 -31.13 -2.19
C PHE A 9 10.10 -31.29 -3.56
N SER A 10 9.96 -32.46 -4.17
CA SER A 10 10.08 -32.58 -5.62
C SER A 10 9.01 -31.70 -6.26
N ALA A 11 9.39 -30.97 -7.32
CA ALA A 11 8.40 -30.27 -8.12
C ALA A 11 7.42 -31.30 -8.72
N PRO A 12 6.10 -31.04 -8.72
CA PRO A 12 5.17 -31.91 -9.42
C PRO A 12 5.49 -31.84 -10.92
N ASP A 13 5.51 -33.00 -11.58
CA ASP A 13 5.64 -33.07 -13.04
C ASP A 13 4.51 -32.27 -13.68
N VAL A 14 4.87 -31.15 -14.30
CA VAL A 14 3.94 -30.31 -15.07
C VAL A 14 3.67 -31.05 -16.37
N CYS A 15 2.62 -31.88 -16.34
CA CYS A 15 2.07 -32.50 -17.53
C CYS A 15 1.78 -31.39 -18.56
N ALA A 16 2.36 -31.51 -19.76
CA ALA A 16 2.29 -30.49 -20.79
C ALA A 16 0.84 -30.32 -21.26
N GLN A 17 0.15 -29.31 -20.74
CA GLN A 17 -1.16 -28.92 -21.24
C GLN A 17 -1.01 -28.21 -22.59
N ASP A 18 -1.93 -28.54 -23.50
CA ASP A 18 -1.86 -28.19 -24.91
C ASP A 18 -1.66 -26.69 -25.16
N SER A 19 -0.98 -26.38 -26.26
CA SER A 19 -0.72 -25.03 -26.75
C SER A 19 -2.02 -24.34 -27.21
N PHE A 20 -2.79 -23.84 -26.23
CA PHE A 20 -4.05 -23.15 -26.47
C PHE A 20 -3.82 -21.79 -27.14
N GLN A 21 -3.85 -21.77 -28.48
CA GLN A 21 -3.74 -20.54 -29.25
C GLN A 21 -4.97 -19.66 -29.00
N ILE A 22 -4.76 -18.53 -28.32
CA ILE A 22 -5.78 -17.51 -28.12
C ILE A 22 -6.07 -16.85 -29.48
N PRO A 23 -7.32 -16.82 -29.97
CA PRO A 23 -7.66 -16.04 -31.15
C PRO A 23 -7.43 -14.56 -30.87
N LEU A 24 -6.57 -13.90 -31.66
CA LEU A 24 -6.50 -12.44 -31.68
C LEU A 24 -7.87 -11.87 -32.10
N GLU A 25 -8.26 -10.74 -31.50
CA GLU A 25 -9.43 -9.87 -31.75
C GLU A 25 -10.63 -9.96 -30.76
N ALA A 26 -10.65 -9.09 -29.73
CA ALA A 26 -11.69 -9.06 -28.68
C ALA A 26 -12.50 -7.73 -28.52
N PRO A 27 -13.79 -7.82 -28.11
CA PRO A 27 -14.57 -6.82 -27.36
C PRO A 27 -14.48 -7.08 -25.82
N ALA A 28 -14.94 -6.27 -24.86
CA ALA A 28 -15.65 -4.97 -24.81
C ALA A 28 -15.11 -4.10 -23.64
N ALA A 29 -15.59 -2.87 -23.41
CA ALA A 29 -15.02 -1.96 -22.39
C ALA A 29 -15.61 -2.08 -20.97
N LEU A 30 -14.73 -2.18 -19.96
CA LEU A 30 -15.02 -2.05 -18.51
C LEU A 30 -14.32 -0.86 -17.81
N VAL A 31 -13.56 -0.05 -18.55
CA VAL A 31 -13.06 1.26 -18.07
C VAL A 31 -14.07 2.32 -18.51
N LEU A 32 -14.64 3.05 -17.55
CA LEU A 32 -15.33 4.30 -17.88
C LEU A 32 -14.26 5.35 -18.18
N LYS A 33 -14.21 5.78 -19.44
CA LYS A 33 -13.51 7.01 -19.81
C LYS A 33 -14.09 8.14 -18.97
N VAL A 34 -13.26 8.86 -18.22
CA VAL A 34 -13.74 9.99 -17.43
C VAL A 34 -13.95 11.16 -18.39
N GLU A 35 -15.21 11.54 -18.58
CA GLU A 35 -15.56 12.69 -19.40
C GLU A 35 -15.96 13.88 -18.52
N PRO A 36 -15.85 15.13 -18.99
CA PRO A 36 -16.24 16.32 -18.24
C PRO A 36 -17.71 16.35 -17.79
N SER A 37 -18.56 15.54 -18.42
CA SER A 37 -19.95 15.29 -18.02
C SER A 37 -20.09 14.41 -16.76
N PHE A 38 -19.02 13.75 -16.29
CA PHE A 38 -19.04 12.85 -15.14
C PHE A 38 -19.15 13.62 -13.83
N LYS A 39 -20.36 13.67 -13.28
CA LYS A 39 -20.64 14.17 -11.91
C LYS A 39 -20.31 13.14 -10.82
N LEU A 40 -19.33 12.26 -11.06
CA LEU A 40 -19.01 11.16 -10.16
C LEU A 40 -18.04 11.64 -9.07
N CYS A 41 -18.56 11.81 -7.85
CA CYS A 41 -17.75 12.17 -6.68
C CYS A 41 -17.20 10.92 -5.98
N ARG A 42 -15.98 10.98 -5.44
CA ARG A 42 -15.32 9.92 -4.66
C ARG A 42 -14.49 10.47 -3.52
N GLY A 43 -14.36 9.69 -2.46
CA GLY A 43 -13.82 10.13 -1.17
C GLY A 43 -14.65 9.59 -0.01
N LYS A 44 -14.28 9.97 1.21
CA LYS A 44 -15.15 9.80 2.39
C LYS A 44 -16.37 10.71 2.20
N THR A 45 -17.51 10.36 2.82
CA THR A 45 -18.78 11.11 2.68
C THR A 45 -18.63 12.62 2.83
N ASP A 46 -17.86 13.07 3.84
CA ASP A 46 -17.63 14.49 4.12
C ASP A 46 -16.54 15.16 3.23
N THR A 47 -15.85 14.39 2.39
CA THR A 47 -14.69 14.82 1.59
C THR A 47 -14.72 14.22 0.18
N GLN A 48 -15.90 14.08 -0.42
CA GLN A 48 -16.01 13.57 -1.79
C GLN A 48 -15.64 14.65 -2.79
N THR A 49 -14.64 14.37 -3.62
CA THR A 49 -14.21 15.23 -4.73
C THR A 49 -14.67 14.65 -6.05
N LEU A 50 -14.89 15.50 -7.06
CA LEU A 50 -15.17 15.02 -8.41
C LEU A 50 -13.94 14.33 -8.98
N ILE A 51 -14.16 13.16 -9.60
CA ILE A 51 -13.09 12.42 -10.28
C ILE A 51 -12.60 13.19 -11.51
N TYR A 52 -13.49 13.82 -12.26
CA TYR A 52 -13.09 14.71 -13.35
C TYR A 52 -12.75 16.09 -12.76
N PRO A 53 -11.63 16.71 -13.14
CA PRO A 53 -11.25 18.04 -12.67
C PRO A 53 -12.28 19.09 -13.12
N LEU A 54 -12.74 19.95 -12.19
CA LEU A 54 -13.62 21.09 -12.50
C LEU A 54 -12.87 22.26 -13.18
N VAL A 55 -11.99 21.97 -14.12
CA VAL A 55 -11.32 23.01 -14.94
C VAL A 55 -11.96 22.98 -16.33
N PRO A 56 -12.74 24.01 -16.73
CA PRO A 56 -13.47 24.01 -18.01
C PRO A 56 -12.58 23.76 -19.23
N THR A 57 -11.34 24.25 -19.20
CA THR A 57 -10.36 24.13 -20.29
C THR A 57 -9.87 22.69 -20.53
N LEU A 58 -10.04 21.76 -19.58
CA LEU A 58 -9.63 20.36 -19.78
C LEU A 58 -10.47 19.61 -20.84
N GLN A 59 -11.61 20.18 -21.26
CA GLN A 59 -12.41 19.67 -22.38
C GLN A 59 -11.67 19.68 -23.73
N GLU A 60 -10.91 20.75 -23.99
CA GLU A 60 -10.28 21.01 -25.29
C GLU A 60 -8.77 20.72 -25.27
N SER A 61 -8.18 20.66 -24.07
CA SER A 61 -6.75 20.46 -23.89
C SER A 61 -6.28 19.02 -24.10
N ARG A 62 -4.98 18.86 -24.34
CA ARG A 62 -4.28 17.57 -24.34
C ARG A 62 -3.32 17.52 -23.14
N PRO A 63 -3.68 16.91 -22.01
CA PRO A 63 -2.77 16.78 -20.87
C PRO A 63 -1.58 15.88 -21.22
N ARG A 64 -0.37 16.43 -21.14
CA ARG A 64 0.89 15.70 -21.27
C ARG A 64 1.41 15.35 -19.88
N LEU A 65 1.57 14.07 -19.57
CA LEU A 65 2.12 13.62 -18.29
C LEU A 65 3.63 13.90 -18.28
N LEU A 66 4.08 14.75 -17.36
CA LEU A 66 5.48 15.09 -17.14
C LEU A 66 6.13 14.16 -16.12
N GLU A 67 5.46 13.89 -15.00
CA GLU A 67 6.05 13.19 -13.87
C GLU A 67 5.05 12.30 -13.12
N VAL A 68 5.56 11.22 -12.52
CA VAL A 68 4.81 10.33 -11.61
C VAL A 68 5.62 10.14 -10.33
N GLN A 69 5.17 10.74 -9.24
CA GLN A 69 5.79 10.62 -7.92
C GLN A 69 5.00 9.66 -7.02
N PHE A 70 5.72 8.86 -6.24
CA PHE A 70 5.14 7.87 -5.32
C PHE A 70 5.40 8.28 -3.88
N HIS A 71 4.37 8.80 -3.22
CA HIS A 71 4.37 9.04 -1.78
C HIS A 71 3.70 7.89 -1.04
N PRO A 72 3.97 7.68 0.25
CA PRO A 72 3.28 6.63 0.99
C PRO A 72 1.77 6.93 1.02
N ARG A 73 0.96 5.98 0.51
CA ARG A 73 -0.50 6.05 0.27
C ARG A 73 -0.99 6.89 -0.92
N ASN A 74 -0.10 7.59 -1.62
CA ASN A 74 -0.51 8.57 -2.63
C ASN A 74 0.32 8.43 -3.92
N ILE A 75 -0.34 8.54 -5.06
CA ILE A 75 0.32 8.76 -6.36
C ILE A 75 0.12 10.24 -6.70
N ILE A 76 1.17 10.94 -7.09
CA ILE A 76 1.07 12.32 -7.58
C ILE A 76 1.48 12.32 -9.04
N LEU A 77 0.67 12.97 -9.87
CA LEU A 77 0.86 13.08 -11.30
C LEU A 77 0.96 14.54 -11.66
N HIS A 78 2.04 14.89 -12.36
CA HIS A 78 2.26 16.24 -12.89
C HIS A 78 1.93 16.23 -14.37
N PHE A 79 0.96 17.04 -14.80
CA PHE A 79 0.60 17.25 -16.18
C PHE A 79 0.93 18.66 -16.65
N MET A 80 1.40 18.80 -17.88
CA MET A 80 1.38 20.05 -18.62
C MET A 80 0.12 20.11 -19.47
N ILE A 81 -0.61 21.22 -19.39
CA ILE A 81 -1.83 21.44 -20.17
C ILE A 81 -1.52 22.38 -21.33
N GLU A 82 -1.46 21.83 -22.54
CA GLU A 82 -1.10 22.56 -23.76
C GLU A 82 -2.35 23.19 -24.40
N LEU A 83 -2.50 24.50 -24.17
CA LEU A 83 -3.54 25.41 -24.68
C LEU A 83 -2.87 26.80 -24.93
N PRO A 84 -3.58 27.86 -25.42
CA PRO A 84 -2.94 29.11 -25.85
C PRO A 84 -2.02 29.78 -24.80
N VAL A 85 -2.26 29.51 -23.52
CA VAL A 85 -1.26 29.65 -22.45
C VAL A 85 -1.11 28.28 -21.80
N SER A 86 0.12 27.77 -21.71
CA SER A 86 0.42 26.50 -21.05
C SER A 86 0.40 26.66 -19.53
N TRP A 87 -0.10 25.66 -18.81
CA TRP A 87 -0.19 25.68 -17.34
C TRP A 87 -0.06 24.27 -16.75
N GLU A 88 0.38 24.20 -15.49
CA GLU A 88 0.57 22.93 -14.77
C GLU A 88 -0.72 22.45 -14.11
N LEU A 89 -0.99 21.14 -14.22
CA LEU A 89 -2.04 20.46 -13.48
C LEU A 89 -1.43 19.35 -12.63
N TRP A 90 -1.52 19.50 -11.32
CA TRP A 90 -1.11 18.53 -10.33
C TRP A 90 -2.32 17.71 -9.88
N MET A 91 -2.20 16.38 -9.96
CA MET A 91 -3.24 15.43 -9.58
C MET A 91 -2.73 14.52 -8.47
N HIS A 92 -3.28 14.67 -7.27
CA HIS A 92 -3.02 13.83 -6.11
C HIS A 92 -4.08 12.73 -6.02
N VAL A 93 -3.65 11.47 -6.12
CA VAL A 93 -4.50 10.29 -5.99
C VAL A 93 -4.19 9.60 -4.67
N GLN A 94 -5.09 9.75 -3.70
CA GLN A 94 -5.01 9.05 -2.42
C GLN A 94 -5.77 7.74 -2.50
N MET A 95 -5.06 6.62 -2.33
CA MET A 95 -5.69 5.29 -2.28
C MET A 95 -6.48 5.12 -0.97
N LEU A 96 -7.78 4.86 -1.09
CA LEU A 96 -8.69 4.53 0.00
C LEU A 96 -8.70 3.01 0.21
N THR A 97 -9.22 2.58 1.36
CA THR A 97 -8.84 1.28 1.95
C THR A 97 -10.07 0.54 2.47
N HIS A 98 -11.03 0.30 1.57
CA HIS A 98 -12.43 -0.14 1.77
C HIS A 98 -13.45 0.94 2.13
N MET A 99 -14.52 1.02 1.33
CA MET A 99 -15.85 0.50 1.69
C MET A 99 -16.79 0.47 0.47
N LEU A 100 -17.14 -0.74 0.02
CA LEU A 100 -18.51 -1.22 -0.13
C LEU A 100 -18.48 -2.74 -0.37
N GLN A 101 -19.66 -3.37 -0.47
CA GLN A 101 -19.81 -4.73 -0.99
C GLN A 101 -20.21 -4.71 -2.47
N SER A 102 -20.06 -3.59 -3.17
CA SER A 102 -20.42 -3.52 -4.59
C SER A 102 -19.37 -4.26 -5.41
N LYS A 103 -19.86 -5.07 -6.35
CA LYS A 103 -19.05 -6.04 -7.08
C LYS A 103 -18.69 -5.52 -8.48
N LEU A 104 -18.47 -4.21 -8.58
CA LEU A 104 -18.00 -3.57 -9.81
C LEU A 104 -16.56 -3.10 -9.62
N ALA A 105 -15.65 -3.76 -10.32
CA ALA A 105 -14.42 -3.12 -10.74
C ALA A 105 -14.80 -2.05 -11.76
N LEU A 106 -14.61 -0.78 -11.41
CA LEU A 106 -14.69 0.32 -12.36
C LEU A 106 -13.25 0.77 -12.59
N GLY A 107 -12.81 0.78 -13.83
CA GLY A 107 -11.61 1.51 -14.20
C GLY A 107 -11.98 2.95 -14.57
N LEU A 108 -11.24 3.93 -14.09
CA LEU A 108 -11.37 5.32 -14.53
C LEU A 108 -10.19 5.68 -15.43
N GLY A 109 -10.49 5.91 -16.71
CA GLY A 109 -9.51 6.14 -17.76
C GLY A 109 -9.36 7.61 -18.12
N PHE A 110 -8.14 8.16 -18.00
CA PHE A 110 -7.75 9.46 -18.55
C PHE A 110 -6.89 9.24 -19.80
N THR A 111 -7.20 9.93 -20.90
CA THR A 111 -6.30 9.97 -22.05
C THR A 111 -5.15 10.92 -21.76
N VAL A 112 -3.92 10.40 -21.76
CA VAL A 112 -2.70 11.17 -21.48
C VAL A 112 -1.73 11.01 -22.64
N HIS A 113 -1.06 12.11 -22.99
CA HIS A 113 0.07 12.06 -23.91
C HIS A 113 1.35 11.87 -23.08
N MET A 114 2.18 10.89 -23.45
CA MET A 114 3.55 10.79 -22.94
C MET A 114 4.49 11.45 -23.94
N PRO A 115 5.62 12.04 -23.50
CA PRO A 115 6.72 12.33 -24.42
C PRO A 115 7.19 11.02 -25.06
N GLY A 116 7.23 10.99 -26.40
CA GLY A 116 7.84 9.91 -27.17
C GLY A 116 9.02 10.46 -27.98
N ASP A 117 9.99 9.62 -28.30
CA ASP A 117 11.29 10.00 -28.86
C ASP A 117 11.26 10.44 -30.35
N GLY A 118 10.21 11.15 -30.78
CA GLY A 118 10.33 12.12 -31.88
C GLY A 118 9.26 12.17 -32.96
N ILE A 119 8.35 11.18 -33.12
CA ILE A 119 7.49 11.14 -34.34
C ILE A 119 5.97 11.00 -34.08
N GLN A 120 5.50 10.27 -33.06
CA GLN A 120 4.06 10.22 -32.74
C GLN A 120 3.82 10.25 -31.22
N ALA A 121 2.93 11.15 -30.77
CA ALA A 121 2.50 11.21 -29.39
C ALA A 121 1.46 10.11 -29.11
N THR A 122 1.95 8.92 -28.74
CA THR A 122 1.12 7.75 -28.38
C THR A 122 0.08 8.14 -27.32
N ARG A 123 -1.21 7.84 -27.59
CA ARG A 123 -2.31 8.11 -26.66
C ARG A 123 -2.41 6.98 -25.64
N TYR A 124 -2.04 7.25 -24.40
CA TYR A 124 -2.14 6.30 -23.31
C TYR A 124 -3.45 6.47 -22.55
N VAL A 125 -3.97 5.39 -21.97
CA VAL A 125 -5.07 5.46 -20.99
C VAL A 125 -4.51 5.19 -19.60
N LEU A 126 -4.40 6.24 -18.81
CA LEU A 126 -4.17 6.14 -17.37
C LEU A 126 -5.43 5.58 -16.72
N ALA A 127 -5.40 4.31 -16.34
CA ALA A 127 -6.53 3.61 -15.73
C ALA A 127 -6.32 3.43 -14.22
N PHE A 128 -7.17 4.04 -13.40
CA PHE A 128 -7.27 3.72 -11.98
C PHE A 128 -8.33 2.65 -11.79
N GLN A 129 -7.88 1.39 -11.74
CA GLN A 129 -8.73 0.24 -11.50
C GLN A 129 -8.75 -0.07 -10.00
N SER A 130 -9.93 -0.01 -9.41
CA SER A 130 -10.17 -0.59 -8.08
C SER A 130 -11.62 -1.03 -7.98
N LEU A 131 -11.84 -2.14 -7.29
CA LEU A 131 -13.16 -2.54 -6.82
C LEU A 131 -13.72 -1.37 -5.98
N ASP A 132 -14.90 -0.86 -6.36
CA ASP A 132 -15.58 0.29 -5.76
C ASP A 132 -14.93 1.69 -5.90
N LEU A 133 -13.92 1.87 -6.75
CA LEU A 133 -13.23 3.16 -6.91
C LEU A 133 -12.71 3.73 -5.58
N LEU A 134 -11.93 2.90 -4.90
CA LEU A 134 -11.34 3.18 -3.60
C LEU A 134 -10.12 4.12 -3.73
N PHE A 135 -10.35 5.30 -4.26
CA PHE A 135 -9.42 6.43 -4.19
C PHE A 135 -10.17 7.76 -4.17
N SER A 136 -9.53 8.79 -3.64
CA SER A 136 -9.95 10.19 -3.81
C SER A 136 -8.93 10.92 -4.66
N VAL A 137 -9.39 11.84 -5.50
CA VAL A 137 -8.52 12.67 -6.35
C VAL A 137 -8.62 14.12 -5.91
N THR A 138 -7.47 14.79 -5.77
CA THR A 138 -7.37 16.24 -5.60
C THR A 138 -6.65 16.80 -6.81
N TYR A 139 -7.16 17.89 -7.39
CA TYR A 139 -6.56 18.59 -8.53
C TYR A 139 -6.18 20.00 -8.14
N GLN A 140 -4.99 20.44 -8.53
CA GLN A 140 -4.46 21.77 -8.20
C GLN A 140 -3.59 22.30 -9.34
N SER A 141 -3.46 23.62 -9.44
CA SER A 141 -2.60 24.28 -10.44
C SER A 141 -1.15 24.46 -9.98
N THR A 142 -0.85 24.12 -8.73
CA THR A 142 0.50 24.19 -8.13
C THR A 142 0.73 23.00 -7.21
N TRP A 143 2.01 22.67 -6.99
CA TRP A 143 2.43 21.66 -6.01
C TRP A 143 1.90 21.98 -4.60
N ASP A 144 2.13 23.20 -4.11
CA ASP A 144 1.73 23.61 -2.76
C ASP A 144 0.22 23.58 -2.55
N GLY A 145 -0.56 23.76 -3.62
CA GLY A 145 -2.02 23.60 -3.59
C GLY A 145 -2.48 22.20 -3.17
N LEU A 146 -1.66 21.15 -3.40
CA LEU A 146 -1.98 19.77 -2.97
C LEU A 146 -2.04 19.64 -1.44
N GLY A 147 -1.53 20.65 -0.71
CA GLY A 147 -1.46 20.68 0.75
C GLY A 147 -0.21 19.96 1.26
N ILE A 148 -0.19 19.71 2.58
CA ILE A 148 0.96 19.07 3.23
C ILE A 148 1.05 17.60 2.82
N LEU A 149 1.91 17.34 1.85
CA LEU A 149 2.30 16.00 1.44
C LEU A 149 3.37 15.47 2.43
N PRO A 150 3.22 14.24 2.93
CA PRO A 150 4.24 13.64 3.78
C PRO A 150 5.51 13.37 2.97
N TYR A 151 6.67 13.59 3.58
CA TYR A 151 7.92 13.18 2.97
C TYR A 151 7.96 11.65 2.85
N ASN A 152 8.83 11.18 1.97
CA ASN A 152 9.03 9.75 1.79
C ASN A 152 10.29 9.36 2.56
N ILE A 153 10.13 8.69 3.70
CA ILE A 153 11.23 8.22 4.58
C ILE A 153 12.41 7.60 3.82
N TYR A 154 12.20 7.00 2.65
CA TYR A 154 13.27 6.40 1.83
C TYR A 154 14.04 7.40 0.96
N SER A 155 13.37 8.33 0.28
CA SER A 155 14.02 9.31 -0.63
C SER A 155 14.40 10.62 0.05
N ASP A 156 13.67 11.01 1.09
CA ASP A 156 13.75 12.31 1.76
C ASP A 156 14.04 12.12 3.26
N PHE A 157 14.90 11.15 3.59
CA PHE A 157 15.15 10.69 4.96
C PHE A 157 15.43 11.84 5.95
N GLU A 158 16.27 12.80 5.58
CA GLU A 158 16.62 13.93 6.46
C GLU A 158 15.43 14.84 6.76
N LYS A 159 14.57 15.12 5.76
CA LYS A 159 13.37 15.96 5.93
C LYS A 159 12.29 15.24 6.75
N GLU A 160 12.12 13.94 6.52
CA GLU A 160 11.23 13.10 7.34
C GLU A 160 11.76 13.00 8.77
N LEU A 161 13.07 12.80 8.97
CA LEU A 161 13.71 12.77 10.30
C LEU A 161 13.51 14.10 11.04
N GLU A 162 13.75 15.23 10.38
CA GLU A 162 13.47 16.56 10.92
C GLU A 162 11.99 16.70 11.31
N GLN A 163 11.07 16.39 10.41
CA GLN A 163 9.63 16.49 10.65
C GLN A 163 9.20 15.62 11.85
N VAL A 164 9.68 14.38 11.94
CA VAL A 164 9.36 13.47 13.04
C VAL A 164 10.01 13.93 14.36
N ALA A 165 11.23 14.48 14.32
CA ALA A 165 11.92 15.04 15.48
C ALA A 165 11.21 16.30 16.03
N GLN A 166 10.82 17.23 15.14
CA GLN A 166 10.03 18.40 15.48
C GLN A 166 8.66 17.98 16.05
N TRP A 167 7.94 17.07 15.39
CA TRP A 167 6.65 16.54 15.86
C TRP A 167 6.75 15.88 17.23
N ALA A 168 7.76 15.05 17.46
CA ALA A 168 7.98 14.41 18.76
C ALA A 168 8.24 15.48 19.83
N THR A 169 9.11 16.45 19.54
CA THR A 169 9.43 17.57 20.46
C THR A 169 8.21 18.42 20.78
N GLN A 170 7.35 18.73 19.79
CA GLN A 170 6.08 19.43 20.01
C GLN A 170 5.09 18.61 20.86
N CYS A 171 4.95 17.31 20.59
CA CYS A 171 4.10 16.42 21.38
C CYS A 171 4.54 16.33 22.84
N ARG A 172 5.86 16.39 23.10
CA ARG A 172 6.46 16.45 24.44
C ARG A 172 6.28 17.82 25.08
N GLY A 173 6.57 18.90 24.37
CA GLY A 173 6.48 20.28 24.88
C GLY A 173 5.07 20.63 25.36
N MET A 174 4.04 20.26 24.60
CA MET A 174 2.63 20.42 25.01
C MET A 174 2.23 19.53 26.20
N ARG A 175 3.04 18.55 26.60
CA ARG A 175 2.72 17.55 27.65
C ARG A 175 3.65 17.55 28.85
N ARG A 176 4.74 18.33 28.87
CA ARG A 176 5.63 18.50 30.05
C ARG A 176 4.87 18.97 31.30
N VAL A 177 3.72 19.64 31.13
CA VAL A 177 2.84 20.09 32.24
C VAL A 177 2.13 18.92 32.94
N ASN A 178 2.01 17.74 32.32
CA ASN A 178 1.28 16.62 32.93
C ASN A 178 1.77 15.25 32.41
N TRP A 179 2.77 14.67 33.08
CA TRP A 179 3.38 13.38 32.66
C TRP A 179 2.37 12.22 32.59
N TYR A 180 1.31 12.26 33.40
CA TYR A 180 0.20 11.29 33.32
C TYR A 180 -0.56 11.33 31.97
N SER A 181 -0.37 12.39 31.15
CA SER A 181 -0.99 12.55 29.83
C SER A 181 -0.32 11.76 28.70
N THR A 182 0.87 11.17 28.91
CA THR A 182 1.57 10.37 27.87
C THR A 182 1.10 8.90 27.84
N ALA A 183 0.02 8.58 28.56
CA ALA A 183 -0.62 7.26 28.67
C ALA A 183 -1.17 6.63 27.35
N ASN A 184 -0.94 7.23 26.18
CA ASN A 184 -1.35 6.63 24.91
C ASN A 184 -0.31 5.60 24.47
N LEU A 185 -0.75 4.43 23.96
CA LEU A 185 0.17 3.47 23.34
C LEU A 185 0.87 4.09 22.12
N ALA A 186 2.19 3.94 22.01
CA ALA A 186 2.99 4.52 20.92
C ALA A 186 2.45 4.10 19.54
N MET A 187 2.09 2.82 19.36
CA MET A 187 1.51 2.30 18.11
C MET A 187 0.22 3.01 17.68
N LYS A 188 -0.60 3.48 18.64
CA LYS A 188 -1.82 4.23 18.38
C LYS A 188 -1.50 5.66 17.92
N VAL A 189 -0.49 6.28 18.54
CA VAL A 189 -0.06 7.66 18.29
C VAL A 189 0.60 7.77 16.91
N ILE A 190 1.56 6.88 16.60
CA ILE A 190 2.21 6.75 15.29
C ILE A 190 1.15 6.63 14.18
N ARG A 191 0.18 5.73 14.33
CA ARG A 191 -0.91 5.54 13.35
C ARG A 191 -1.94 6.68 13.31
N ALA A 192 -2.01 7.52 14.34
CA ALA A 192 -2.84 8.71 14.36
C ALA A 192 -2.18 9.85 13.57
N ALA A 193 -0.88 10.07 13.78
CA ALA A 193 0.01 11.02 13.11
C ALA A 193 0.38 10.57 11.68
N ASN A 194 -0.62 10.26 10.85
CA ASN A 194 -0.43 9.69 9.51
C ASN A 194 0.17 10.65 8.47
N THR A 195 0.36 11.93 8.82
CA THR A 195 1.11 12.92 8.03
C THR A 195 2.60 12.91 8.36
N ILE A 196 2.98 12.32 9.50
CA ILE A 196 4.34 12.27 10.07
C ILE A 196 4.92 10.84 9.97
N PHE A 197 4.07 9.83 10.04
CA PHE A 197 4.41 8.41 9.81
C PHE A 197 3.58 7.89 8.65
N SER A 198 3.87 8.40 7.45
CA SER A 198 3.04 8.10 6.30
C SER A 198 3.14 6.64 5.87
N GLY A 199 2.07 6.09 5.31
CA GLY A 199 1.99 4.66 5.00
C GLY A 199 1.83 3.74 6.21
N VAL A 200 2.25 4.11 7.43
CA VAL A 200 2.23 3.23 8.61
C VAL A 200 0.80 2.84 9.01
N GLY A 201 0.45 1.58 8.72
CA GLY A 201 -0.86 0.98 8.96
C GLY A 201 -0.92 0.12 10.23
N VAL A 202 -1.98 -0.68 10.38
CA VAL A 202 -2.13 -1.66 11.49
C VAL A 202 -1.02 -2.71 11.45
N TYR A 203 -0.82 -3.32 10.28
CA TYR A 203 0.20 -4.33 10.08
C TYR A 203 1.60 -3.71 10.13
N THR A 204 1.82 -2.61 9.41
CA THR A 204 3.11 -1.92 9.34
C THR A 204 3.64 -1.58 10.73
N VAL A 205 2.84 -1.01 11.63
CA VAL A 205 3.33 -0.67 12.97
C VAL A 205 3.71 -1.91 13.80
N SER A 206 3.08 -3.07 13.56
CA SER A 206 3.45 -4.33 14.20
C SER A 206 4.81 -4.84 13.68
N GLU A 207 5.03 -4.71 12.38
CA GLU A 207 6.31 -5.01 11.71
C GLU A 207 7.44 -4.08 12.18
N LEU A 208 7.19 -2.77 12.25
CA LEU A 208 8.15 -1.78 12.74
C LEU A 208 8.53 -2.04 14.20
N PHE A 209 7.56 -2.35 15.05
CA PHE A 209 7.82 -2.66 16.46
C PHE A 209 8.66 -3.92 16.60
N TYR A 210 8.36 -4.99 15.84
CA TYR A 210 9.20 -6.18 15.82
C TYR A 210 10.64 -5.89 15.36
N MET A 211 10.81 -5.15 14.27
CA MET A 211 12.13 -4.80 13.72
C MET A 211 12.94 -3.91 14.66
N ALA A 212 12.30 -2.97 15.35
CA ALA A 212 12.90 -2.10 16.35
C ALA A 212 13.14 -2.78 17.72
N GLY A 213 12.62 -3.99 17.94
CA GLY A 213 12.66 -4.70 19.22
C GLY A 213 11.73 -4.12 20.30
N LEU A 214 10.67 -3.41 19.89
CA LEU A 214 9.76 -2.70 20.79
C LEU A 214 8.54 -3.56 21.16
N VAL A 215 8.15 -3.53 22.43
CA VAL A 215 6.94 -4.22 22.91
C VAL A 215 5.69 -3.41 22.51
N PRO A 216 4.59 -4.05 22.07
CA PRO A 216 3.41 -3.32 21.57
C PRO A 216 2.67 -2.47 22.61
N ASP A 217 2.88 -2.73 23.90
CA ASP A 217 2.23 -2.03 25.01
C ASP A 217 3.05 -0.87 25.59
N LEU A 218 4.15 -0.49 24.94
CA LEU A 218 4.88 0.73 25.27
C LEU A 218 4.02 1.97 24.98
N THR A 219 4.01 2.89 25.94
CA THR A 219 3.44 4.23 25.80
C THR A 219 4.26 5.08 24.85
N GLU A 220 3.67 6.17 24.35
CA GLU A 220 4.38 7.19 23.58
C GLU A 220 5.59 7.75 24.35
N GLY A 221 5.48 7.96 25.67
CA GLY A 221 6.62 8.37 26.49
C GLY A 221 7.73 7.31 26.52
N GLU A 222 7.39 6.04 26.81
CA GLU A 222 8.38 4.96 26.85
C GLU A 222 9.14 4.74 25.52
N VAL A 223 8.58 5.16 24.37
CA VAL A 223 9.23 5.08 23.06
C VAL A 223 9.93 6.38 22.68
N PHE A 224 9.23 7.52 22.74
CA PHE A 224 9.76 8.80 22.27
C PHE A 224 10.64 9.51 23.30
N ASP A 225 10.56 9.20 24.59
CA ASP A 225 11.47 9.72 25.62
C ASP A 225 12.73 8.88 25.82
N ASN A 226 12.85 7.76 25.11
CA ASN A 226 14.07 6.97 25.06
C ASN A 226 14.78 7.16 23.68
N PRO A 227 15.99 7.77 23.64
CA PRO A 227 16.71 8.02 22.39
C PRO A 227 16.97 6.76 21.56
N SER A 228 17.34 5.64 22.19
CA SER A 228 17.64 4.37 21.51
C SER A 228 16.37 3.74 20.91
N ARG A 229 15.25 3.73 21.64
CA ARG A 229 13.96 3.22 21.14
C ARG A 229 13.43 4.06 19.99
N PHE A 230 13.50 5.39 20.12
CA PHE A 230 13.10 6.30 19.05
C PHE A 230 13.97 6.10 17.82
N ALA A 231 15.30 6.09 17.97
CA ALA A 231 16.22 5.83 16.87
C ALA A 231 15.97 4.46 16.20
N ARG A 232 15.80 3.38 16.98
CA ARG A 232 15.44 2.05 16.45
C ARG A 232 14.11 2.05 15.69
N LEU A 233 13.11 2.81 16.14
CA LEU A 233 11.84 2.95 15.43
C LEU A 233 12.00 3.65 14.07
N ILE A 234 12.77 4.74 14.01
CA ILE A 234 13.04 5.46 12.75
C ILE A 234 13.87 4.60 11.79
N GLU A 235 14.91 3.93 12.29
CA GLU A 235 15.73 3.02 11.48
C GLU A 235 14.96 1.78 11.02
N ALA A 236 14.00 1.29 11.82
CA ALA A 236 13.05 0.26 11.38
C ALA A 236 12.14 0.78 10.27
N TYR A 237 11.64 2.01 10.39
CA TYR A 237 10.76 2.63 9.40
C TYR A 237 11.46 2.82 8.06
N TYR A 238 12.68 3.39 8.06
CA TYR A 238 13.53 3.46 6.88
C TYR A 238 13.81 2.05 6.32
N SER A 239 14.30 1.12 7.14
CA SER A 239 14.67 -0.23 6.69
C SER A 239 13.48 -0.99 6.06
N TYR A 240 12.28 -0.79 6.59
CA TYR A 240 11.06 -1.38 6.04
C TYR A 240 10.70 -0.76 4.69
N ALA A 241 10.75 0.58 4.57
CA ALA A 241 10.50 1.29 3.33
C ALA A 241 11.54 0.97 2.24
N ALA A 242 12.83 0.93 2.59
CA ALA A 242 13.92 0.56 1.70
C ALA A 242 13.78 -0.90 1.20
N LYS A 243 13.52 -1.87 2.10
CA LYS A 243 13.25 -3.27 1.71
C LYS A 243 12.08 -3.37 0.73
N ALA A 244 11.01 -2.60 0.96
CA ALA A 244 9.88 -2.54 0.05
C ALA A 244 10.30 -1.94 -1.30
N HIS A 245 10.90 -0.75 -1.33
CA HIS A 245 11.32 -0.08 -2.57
C HIS A 245 12.22 -0.98 -3.44
N MET A 246 13.27 -1.57 -2.85
CA MET A 246 14.26 -2.38 -3.56
C MET A 246 13.73 -3.74 -4.05
N ASN A 247 12.73 -4.33 -3.37
CA ASN A 247 12.34 -5.73 -3.60
C ASN A 247 10.88 -5.96 -3.93
N ILE A 248 9.98 -4.96 -3.87
CA ILE A 248 8.56 -5.15 -4.20
C ILE A 248 8.39 -5.52 -5.68
N TRP A 249 9.13 -4.86 -6.58
CA TRP A 249 9.05 -5.13 -8.02
C TRP A 249 9.56 -6.51 -8.42
N LYS A 250 10.57 -7.04 -7.74
CA LYS A 250 11.04 -8.44 -7.93
C LYS A 250 9.95 -9.48 -7.63
N TYR A 251 8.95 -9.11 -6.81
CA TYR A 251 7.84 -9.96 -6.43
C TYR A 251 6.55 -9.67 -7.23
N ILE A 252 6.32 -8.43 -7.67
CA ILE A 252 5.18 -8.09 -8.54
C ILE A 252 5.42 -8.55 -9.98
N ARG A 253 6.60 -8.28 -10.54
CA ARG A 253 6.91 -8.43 -11.98
C ARG A 253 6.64 -9.82 -12.55
N PRO A 254 6.91 -10.95 -11.86
CA PRO A 254 6.61 -12.29 -12.40
C PRO A 254 5.12 -12.53 -12.68
N TYR A 255 4.23 -11.79 -12.01
CA TYR A 255 2.77 -11.92 -12.17
C TYR A 255 2.18 -10.84 -13.09
N LEU A 256 3.01 -9.97 -13.67
CA LEU A 256 2.60 -8.83 -14.48
C LEU A 256 2.51 -9.21 -15.97
N GLY A 257 1.46 -9.95 -16.31
CA GLY A 257 1.11 -10.33 -17.68
C GLY A 257 1.04 -9.12 -18.64
N GLY A 258 1.72 -9.23 -19.78
CA GLY A 258 1.86 -8.15 -20.76
C GLY A 258 2.65 -6.92 -20.28
N GLY A 259 3.15 -6.91 -19.03
CA GLY A 259 3.76 -5.74 -18.40
C GLY A 259 2.75 -4.73 -17.82
N TYR A 260 1.45 -5.05 -17.79
CA TYR A 260 0.41 -4.13 -17.29
C TYR A 260 -0.74 -4.78 -16.51
N SER A 261 -1.08 -6.05 -16.72
CA SER A 261 -2.13 -6.75 -15.98
C SER A 261 -1.49 -7.66 -14.94
N LEU A 262 -2.00 -7.70 -13.72
CA LEU A 262 -1.63 -8.77 -12.81
C LEU A 262 -2.46 -10.03 -13.13
N ALA A 263 -1.86 -11.19 -12.90
CA ALA A 263 -2.44 -12.51 -13.12
C ALA A 263 -2.09 -13.39 -11.91
N ILE A 264 -2.84 -13.18 -10.83
CA ILE A 264 -2.48 -13.64 -9.49
C ILE A 264 -3.39 -14.80 -9.05
N LYS A 265 -2.79 -15.82 -8.44
CA LYS A 265 -3.50 -16.88 -7.72
C LYS A 265 -3.34 -16.70 -6.21
N ASN A 266 -4.20 -17.37 -5.42
CA ASN A 266 -4.07 -17.38 -3.96
C ASN A 266 -2.72 -17.90 -3.47
N GLU A 267 -2.12 -18.89 -4.13
CA GLU A 267 -0.75 -19.34 -3.83
C GLU A 267 0.30 -18.22 -3.98
N HIS A 268 0.17 -17.35 -4.99
CA HIS A 268 1.05 -16.19 -5.18
C HIS A 268 0.83 -15.14 -4.08
N ARG A 269 -0.43 -14.85 -3.73
CA ARG A 269 -0.80 -13.92 -2.64
C ARG A 269 -0.20 -14.39 -1.31
N ALA A 270 -0.38 -15.67 -0.97
CA ALA A 270 0.09 -16.28 0.27
C ALA A 270 1.61 -16.13 0.47
N GLN A 271 2.40 -16.13 -0.60
CA GLN A 271 3.85 -15.93 -0.52
C GLN A 271 4.27 -14.58 0.10
N TYR A 272 3.41 -13.55 0.07
CA TYR A 272 3.73 -12.27 0.70
C TYR A 272 3.88 -12.40 2.23
N ALA A 273 3.23 -13.39 2.86
CA ALA A 273 3.39 -13.68 4.27
C ALA A 273 4.85 -14.00 4.67
N HIS A 274 5.67 -14.52 3.76
CA HIS A 274 7.10 -14.75 4.02
C HIS A 274 7.91 -13.46 4.12
N ARG A 275 7.41 -12.34 3.55
CA ARG A 275 8.03 -11.01 3.63
C ARG A 275 7.63 -10.24 4.89
N LEU A 276 6.61 -10.70 5.60
CA LEU A 276 6.21 -10.17 6.90
C LEU A 276 6.96 -10.91 8.00
N HIS A 277 7.37 -10.20 9.04
CA HIS A 277 7.98 -10.76 10.23
C HIS A 277 6.90 -11.36 11.15
N VAL A 278 5.90 -10.60 11.59
CA VAL A 278 4.97 -11.03 12.66
C VAL A 278 3.49 -10.95 12.30
N TYR A 279 3.09 -10.01 11.44
CA TYR A 279 1.68 -9.76 11.15
C TYR A 279 1.04 -10.94 10.42
N ALA A 280 -0.15 -11.34 10.89
CA ALA A 280 -0.96 -12.42 10.33
C ALA A 280 -0.24 -13.80 10.24
N LYS A 281 0.86 -14.02 10.97
CA LYS A 281 1.60 -15.30 10.96
C LYS A 281 1.37 -16.05 12.25
N SER A 282 1.06 -17.35 12.20
CA SER A 282 0.90 -18.19 13.41
C SER A 282 2.19 -18.33 14.22
N ARG A 283 3.32 -18.46 13.50
CA ARG A 283 4.69 -18.57 13.99
C ARG A 283 5.62 -17.74 13.09
N THR A 284 6.77 -17.32 13.61
CA THR A 284 7.82 -16.67 12.81
C THR A 284 9.20 -17.26 13.09
N CYS A 285 10.08 -17.17 12.11
CA CYS A 285 11.50 -17.45 12.28
C CYS A 285 12.25 -16.21 12.80
N MET A 286 13.33 -16.44 13.53
CA MET A 286 14.25 -15.42 14.03
C MET A 286 15.64 -16.01 14.32
N PRO A 287 16.68 -15.18 14.56
CA PRO A 287 17.96 -15.64 15.09
C PRO A 287 17.84 -16.26 16.47
N VAL A 288 18.78 -17.15 16.79
CA VAL A 288 18.96 -17.71 18.15
C VAL A 288 19.15 -16.60 19.18
N ARG A 289 20.05 -15.63 18.90
CA ARG A 289 20.33 -14.50 19.81
C ARG A 289 19.11 -13.62 20.10
N LEU A 290 18.15 -13.52 19.17
CA LEU A 290 16.90 -12.79 19.37
C LEU A 290 15.86 -13.63 20.12
N ARG A 291 15.76 -14.94 19.83
CA ARG A 291 14.90 -15.87 20.59
C ARG A 291 15.22 -15.81 22.09
N ASP A 292 16.50 -15.84 22.44
CA ASP A 292 16.95 -15.93 23.83
C ASP A 292 16.68 -14.64 24.61
N GLN A 293 16.80 -13.48 23.96
CA GLN A 293 16.31 -12.21 24.50
C GLN A 293 14.79 -12.25 24.73
N TYR A 294 14.00 -12.69 23.75
CA TYR A 294 12.56 -12.80 23.94
C TYR A 294 12.14 -13.84 25.01
N ILE A 295 12.94 -14.89 25.26
CA ILE A 295 12.70 -15.81 26.40
C ILE A 295 12.86 -15.02 27.70
N LYS A 296 14.04 -14.41 27.92
CA LYS A 296 14.33 -13.59 29.10
C LYS A 296 13.29 -12.50 29.37
N LEU A 297 12.75 -11.86 28.32
CA LEU A 297 11.69 -10.84 28.47
C LEU A 297 10.35 -11.47 28.89
N ASN A 298 9.96 -12.59 28.29
CA ASN A 298 8.72 -13.26 28.66
C ASN A 298 8.78 -13.79 30.11
N ASP A 299 9.94 -14.30 30.55
CA ASP A 299 10.18 -14.74 31.93
C ASP A 299 10.11 -13.55 32.90
N LEU A 300 10.71 -12.42 32.51
CA LEU A 300 10.64 -11.15 33.24
C LEU A 300 9.18 -10.67 33.39
N ILE A 301 8.39 -10.67 32.32
CA ILE A 301 6.97 -10.27 32.33
C ILE A 301 6.14 -11.22 33.19
N ALA A 302 6.46 -12.52 33.19
CA ALA A 302 5.77 -13.52 34.03
C ALA A 302 6.15 -13.45 35.53
N SER A 303 7.25 -12.79 35.89
CA SER A 303 7.68 -12.61 37.28
C SER A 303 6.75 -11.66 38.06
N THR A 304 6.69 -11.78 39.38
CA THR A 304 5.88 -10.88 40.24
C THR A 304 6.41 -9.45 40.30
N ASP A 305 7.67 -9.22 39.96
CA ASP A 305 8.38 -7.94 40.09
C ASP A 305 8.33 -7.06 38.81
N HIS A 306 7.68 -7.54 37.75
CA HIS A 306 7.69 -6.90 36.43
C HIS A 306 7.20 -5.43 36.46
N LEU A 307 6.18 -5.11 37.27
CA LEU A 307 5.66 -3.73 37.38
C LEU A 307 6.68 -2.77 38.00
N ASN A 308 7.41 -3.20 39.03
CA ASN A 308 8.45 -2.39 39.66
C ASN A 308 9.59 -2.15 38.68
N ARG A 309 10.06 -3.22 38.02
CA ARG A 309 11.12 -3.11 37.00
C ARG A 309 10.71 -2.21 35.85
N ARG A 310 9.51 -2.39 35.27
CA ARG A 310 8.99 -1.47 34.24
C ARG A 310 9.00 -0.01 34.71
N ARG A 311 8.61 0.24 35.97
CA ARG A 311 8.52 1.60 36.55
C ARG A 311 9.87 2.25 36.82
N TYR A 312 10.86 1.51 37.34
CA TYR A 312 12.12 2.08 37.83
C TYR A 312 13.30 1.89 36.87
N THR A 313 13.36 0.74 36.18
CA THR A 313 14.46 0.35 35.29
C THR A 313 14.04 0.25 33.81
N GLY A 314 12.74 0.24 33.55
CA GLY A 314 12.17 -0.23 32.29
C GLY A 314 12.30 -1.75 32.11
N TYR A 315 11.77 -2.25 31.00
CA TYR A 315 12.17 -3.53 30.42
C TYR A 315 13.35 -3.34 29.47
N PHE A 316 14.22 -4.33 29.37
CA PHE A 316 15.13 -4.44 28.23
C PHE A 316 14.32 -4.81 26.97
N ASP A 317 14.80 -4.37 25.81
CA ASP A 317 14.13 -4.54 24.52
C ASP A 317 14.83 -5.64 23.71
N PRO A 318 14.16 -6.76 23.36
CA PRO A 318 14.73 -7.80 22.51
C PRO A 318 14.99 -7.29 21.10
N PHE A 319 16.26 -7.03 20.77
CA PHE A 319 16.65 -6.28 19.59
C PHE A 319 17.54 -7.10 18.64
N GLU A 320 17.43 -6.83 17.34
CA GLU A 320 18.24 -7.47 16.30
C GLU A 320 18.66 -6.45 15.23
N PRO A 321 19.90 -5.93 15.27
CA PRO A 321 20.41 -4.94 14.32
C PRO A 321 20.31 -5.37 12.86
N THR A 322 20.37 -6.67 12.55
CA THR A 322 20.25 -7.19 11.18
C THR A 322 18.95 -6.76 10.51
N TYR A 323 17.86 -6.61 11.27
CA TYR A 323 16.60 -6.13 10.71
C TYR A 323 16.68 -4.65 10.30
N LEU A 324 17.54 -3.86 10.96
CA LEU A 324 17.78 -2.44 10.71
C LEU A 324 18.95 -2.15 9.74
N ARG A 325 19.58 -3.19 9.18
CA ARG A 325 20.80 -3.08 8.36
C ARG A 325 20.73 -1.98 7.29
N LEU A 326 19.65 -1.90 6.50
CA LEU A 326 19.54 -0.87 5.45
C LEU A 326 19.47 0.56 6.00
N GLY A 327 18.89 0.74 7.18
CA GLY A 327 18.86 2.03 7.87
C GLY A 327 20.23 2.40 8.44
N LEU A 328 20.89 1.44 9.09
CA LEU A 328 22.22 1.61 9.68
C LEU A 328 23.34 1.74 8.65
N SER A 329 23.15 1.27 7.41
CA SER A 329 24.14 1.39 6.32
C SER A 329 23.98 2.64 5.45
N LYS A 330 23.04 3.54 5.77
CA LYS A 330 22.84 4.79 5.00
C LYS A 330 23.58 5.97 5.66
N PRO A 331 23.89 7.05 4.91
CA PRO A 331 24.39 8.30 5.49
C PRO A 331 23.43 8.85 6.56
N TYR A 332 23.97 9.54 7.56
CA TYR A 332 23.16 10.19 8.61
C TYR A 332 22.30 9.21 9.43
N ASN A 333 22.73 7.95 9.57
CA ASN A 333 22.03 6.98 10.42
C ASN A 333 22.09 7.36 11.91
N LEU A 334 21.17 6.76 12.67
CA LEU A 334 21.01 6.99 14.10
C LEU A 334 21.74 5.95 14.97
N GLY A 335 22.70 5.21 14.42
CA GLY A 335 23.42 4.14 15.11
C GLY A 335 24.03 4.58 16.45
N ALA A 336 24.64 5.76 16.50
CA ALA A 336 25.18 6.33 17.73
C ALA A 336 24.13 6.57 18.86
N LEU A 337 22.84 6.75 18.53
CA LEU A 337 21.75 6.81 19.54
C LEU A 337 21.27 5.41 19.95
N ILE A 338 21.44 4.41 19.09
CA ILE A 338 21.01 3.03 19.31
C ILE A 338 22.03 2.28 20.18
N PHE A 339 23.31 2.39 19.84
CA PHE A 339 24.42 1.63 20.43
C PHE A 339 25.25 2.42 21.45
N SER A 340 25.03 3.74 21.57
CA SER A 340 25.96 4.75 22.10
C SER A 340 27.09 5.11 21.12
N LYS A 341 27.61 6.35 21.24
CA LYS A 341 28.63 6.90 20.35
C LYS A 341 29.90 6.03 20.28
N GLY A 342 30.55 5.77 21.42
CA GLY A 342 31.83 5.05 21.44
C GLY A 342 31.74 3.61 20.94
N VAL A 343 30.61 2.94 21.18
CA VAL A 343 30.35 1.59 20.64
C VAL A 343 30.10 1.63 19.14
N TRP A 344 29.40 2.65 18.63
CA TRP A 344 29.17 2.82 17.19
C TRP A 344 30.46 3.13 16.43
N GLU A 345 31.32 3.98 16.99
CA GLU A 345 32.66 4.28 16.44
C GLU A 345 33.54 3.03 16.38
N GLN A 346 33.49 2.16 17.41
CA GLN A 346 34.16 0.85 17.41
C GLN A 346 33.61 -0.12 16.37
N MET A 347 32.37 0.05 15.91
CA MET A 347 31.76 -0.74 14.84
C MET A 347 32.16 -0.25 13.43
N GLY A 348 32.98 0.81 13.33
CA GLY A 348 33.58 1.28 12.08
C GLY A 348 32.83 2.38 11.34
N ASP A 349 31.81 3.00 11.93
CA ASP A 349 31.09 4.14 11.36
C ASP A 349 31.30 5.41 12.20
N VAL A 350 31.76 6.47 11.53
CA VAL A 350 32.06 7.80 12.09
C VAL A 350 31.13 8.90 11.56
N THR A 351 30.13 8.54 10.75
CA THR A 351 29.27 9.50 10.03
C THR A 351 28.09 9.97 10.90
N PHE A 352 28.30 10.99 11.72
CA PHE A 352 27.24 11.58 12.56
C PHE A 352 26.32 12.52 11.76
N ALA A 353 25.00 12.30 11.84
CA ALA A 353 24.05 13.30 11.38
C ALA A 353 24.05 14.55 12.30
N PRO A 354 23.88 15.77 11.77
CA PRO A 354 23.56 16.94 12.59
C PRO A 354 22.33 16.69 13.47
N TRP A 355 21.33 15.98 12.94
CA TRP A 355 20.15 15.55 13.68
C TRP A 355 20.43 14.54 14.79
N THR A 356 21.46 13.70 14.67
CA THR A 356 21.91 12.81 15.76
C THR A 356 22.38 13.64 16.95
N THR A 357 23.13 14.72 16.70
CA THR A 357 23.55 15.68 17.74
C THR A 357 22.37 16.45 18.32
N TYR A 358 21.45 16.94 17.49
CA TYR A 358 20.24 17.63 17.95
C TYR A 358 19.36 16.73 18.83
N LEU A 359 19.10 15.49 18.40
CA LEU A 359 18.34 14.51 19.17
C LEU A 359 19.07 14.13 20.45
N HIS A 360 20.39 13.93 20.41
CA HIS A 360 21.18 13.70 21.63
C HIS A 360 21.04 14.88 22.62
N ALA A 361 21.24 16.11 22.15
CA ALA A 361 21.15 17.31 22.99
C ALA A 361 19.75 17.55 23.58
N ASN A 362 18.67 17.26 22.85
CA ASN A 362 17.29 17.49 23.28
C ASN A 362 16.62 16.29 23.98
N MET A 363 17.22 15.10 23.93
CA MET A 363 16.64 13.88 24.52
C MET A 363 17.47 13.27 25.65
N VAL A 364 18.79 13.45 25.65
CA VAL A 364 19.69 12.85 26.66
C VAL A 364 19.90 13.80 27.85
N SER A 365 19.88 15.12 27.63
CA SER A 365 20.11 16.15 28.65
C SER A 365 19.17 16.08 29.86
N ASP A 366 17.90 15.70 29.66
CA ASP A 366 16.91 15.54 30.72
C ASP A 366 16.89 14.13 31.36
N SER A 367 17.62 13.14 30.82
CA SER A 367 17.41 11.72 31.16
C SER A 367 18.64 11.03 31.76
N LYS A 368 18.72 11.05 33.09
CA LYS A 368 19.65 10.22 33.89
C LYS A 368 19.46 8.69 33.71
N VAL A 369 18.42 8.27 32.97
CA VAL A 369 18.01 6.86 32.81
C VAL A 369 18.68 6.18 31.59
N VAL A 370 19.34 6.95 30.71
CA VAL A 370 19.79 6.45 29.39
C VAL A 370 20.95 5.44 29.45
N ALA A 371 21.84 5.52 30.46
CA ALA A 371 23.14 4.86 30.39
C ALA A 371 23.16 3.36 30.72
N GLU A 372 22.53 2.92 31.82
CA GLU A 372 22.83 1.60 32.40
C GLU A 372 21.96 0.44 31.87
N HIS A 373 20.71 0.71 31.48
CA HIS A 373 19.70 -0.34 31.25
C HIS A 373 19.50 -0.72 29.78
N TYR A 374 20.20 -0.03 28.86
CA TYR A 374 20.10 -0.25 27.41
C TYR A 374 21.42 -0.69 26.77
N ALA A 375 22.41 -1.06 27.59
CA ALA A 375 23.65 -1.68 27.14
C ALA A 375 23.33 -2.97 26.36
N ILE A 376 23.43 -2.87 25.04
CA ILE A 376 23.28 -4.00 24.13
C ILE A 376 24.31 -5.05 24.53
N SER A 377 23.86 -6.29 24.75
CA SER A 377 24.68 -7.40 25.24
C SER A 377 26.03 -7.48 24.49
N GLY A 378 27.15 -7.69 25.19
CA GLY A 378 28.48 -7.79 24.58
C GLY A 378 28.60 -8.84 23.46
N ALA A 379 27.61 -9.75 23.35
CA ALA A 379 27.43 -10.65 22.21
C ALA A 379 27.52 -9.98 20.82
N TYR A 380 27.10 -8.73 20.65
CA TYR A 380 27.16 -8.03 19.34
C TYR A 380 28.55 -7.50 19.00
N LEU A 381 29.43 -7.30 19.99
CA LEU A 381 30.83 -6.90 19.77
C LEU A 381 31.65 -8.09 19.26
N ASN A 382 31.39 -9.29 19.78
CA ASN A 382 32.17 -10.48 19.48
C ASN A 382 31.64 -11.30 18.28
N GLY A 383 30.35 -11.19 17.96
CA GLY A 383 29.69 -11.98 16.90
C GLY A 383 29.32 -11.21 15.64
N GLY A 384 29.78 -9.96 15.51
CA GLY A 384 29.36 -9.05 14.45
C GLY A 384 27.98 -8.42 14.70
N VAL A 385 27.85 -7.15 14.33
CA VAL A 385 26.60 -6.38 14.46
C VAL A 385 25.46 -7.04 13.68
N PHE A 386 25.76 -7.50 12.47
CA PHE A 386 24.80 -8.05 11.53
C PHE A 386 25.05 -9.53 11.25
N ILE A 387 23.96 -10.27 11.03
CA ILE A 387 23.97 -11.65 10.57
C ILE A 387 23.92 -11.67 9.04
N ASP A 388 24.95 -12.22 8.41
CA ASP A 388 25.01 -12.40 6.94
C ASP A 388 24.36 -13.70 6.46
N SER A 389 24.35 -14.74 7.29
CA SER A 389 23.73 -16.01 6.96
C SER A 389 22.21 -15.92 7.03
N LEU A 390 21.52 -16.07 5.90
CA LEU A 390 20.05 -16.18 5.88
C LEU A 390 19.56 -17.35 6.75
N VAL A 391 20.32 -18.46 6.80
CA VAL A 391 20.01 -19.65 7.62
C VAL A 391 20.03 -19.29 9.10
N GLU A 392 21.01 -18.51 9.56
CA GLU A 392 21.07 -18.03 10.93
C GLU A 392 19.94 -17.04 11.24
N LEU A 393 19.64 -16.13 10.30
CA LEU A 393 18.58 -15.12 10.45
C LEU A 393 17.17 -15.73 10.63
N VAL A 394 16.98 -16.98 10.18
CA VAL A 394 15.72 -17.73 10.28
C VAL A 394 15.84 -19.02 11.10
N ALA A 395 16.90 -19.18 11.90
CA ALA A 395 17.29 -20.45 12.51
C ALA A 395 16.23 -21.09 13.43
N VAL A 396 15.42 -20.29 14.14
CA VAL A 396 14.48 -20.81 15.16
C VAL A 396 13.08 -20.24 15.02
N TRP A 397 12.08 -21.11 15.17
CA TRP A 397 10.66 -20.75 15.19
C TRP A 397 10.22 -20.25 16.57
N ARG A 398 9.32 -19.26 16.58
CA ARG A 398 8.61 -18.79 17.77
C ARG A 398 7.13 -18.55 17.46
N ASN A 399 6.25 -18.88 18.41
CA ASN A 399 4.84 -18.54 18.32
C ASN A 399 4.64 -17.02 18.39
N THR A 400 3.74 -16.50 17.57
CA THR A 400 3.23 -15.12 17.71
C THR A 400 2.01 -15.10 18.64
N TRP A 401 1.60 -13.91 19.03
CA TRP A 401 0.36 -13.62 19.73
C TRP A 401 -0.42 -12.55 18.98
N VAL A 402 -1.74 -12.54 19.17
CA VAL A 402 -2.63 -11.51 18.63
C VAL A 402 -3.43 -10.91 19.75
N TYR A 403 -3.51 -9.59 19.75
CA TYR A 403 -4.26 -8.82 20.74
C TYR A 403 -5.23 -7.88 20.05
N MET A 404 -6.47 -7.82 20.54
CA MET A 404 -7.38 -6.73 20.20
C MET A 404 -7.07 -5.54 21.12
N HIS A 405 -6.75 -4.39 20.53
CA HIS A 405 -6.57 -3.15 21.28
C HIS A 405 -7.83 -2.26 21.24
N GLY A 406 -8.41 -2.03 22.42
CA GLY A 406 -9.53 -1.12 22.64
C GLY A 406 -10.83 -1.43 21.88
N LYS A 407 -11.79 -0.50 21.93
CA LYS A 407 -13.14 -0.67 21.32
C LYS A 407 -13.11 -0.85 19.80
N ASN A 408 -12.07 -0.38 19.12
CA ASN A 408 -11.97 -0.38 17.65
C ASN A 408 -11.54 -1.74 17.05
N LYS A 409 -11.41 -2.79 17.88
CA LYS A 409 -11.13 -4.18 17.48
C LYS A 409 -10.00 -4.31 16.45
N LYS A 410 -8.92 -3.53 16.60
CA LYS A 410 -7.75 -3.63 15.72
C LYS A 410 -6.78 -4.65 16.30
N ASP A 411 -6.43 -5.62 15.46
CA ASP A 411 -5.48 -6.68 15.80
C ASP A 411 -4.05 -6.12 15.83
N VAL A 412 -3.31 -6.49 16.86
CA VAL A 412 -1.89 -6.19 17.04
C VAL A 412 -1.16 -7.52 17.17
N TRP A 413 -0.14 -7.72 16.35
CA TRP A 413 0.63 -8.96 16.28
C TRP A 413 2.01 -8.76 16.92
N SER A 414 2.49 -9.73 17.70
CA SER A 414 3.80 -9.69 18.34
C SER A 414 4.30 -11.08 18.69
N VAL A 415 5.57 -11.19 19.09
CA VAL A 415 6.15 -12.41 19.69
C VAL A 415 6.33 -12.29 21.21
N VAL A 416 6.11 -11.09 21.77
CA VAL A 416 6.11 -10.82 23.21
C VAL A 416 4.73 -11.14 23.79
N ARG A 417 4.71 -11.77 24.96
CA ARG A 417 3.46 -11.95 25.71
C ARG A 417 3.10 -10.65 26.43
N ILE A 418 1.97 -10.06 26.09
CA ILE A 418 1.32 -8.98 26.84
C ILE A 418 0.26 -9.60 27.75
N ASP A 419 0.44 -9.55 29.06
CA ASP A 419 -0.60 -9.87 30.02
C ASP A 419 -1.51 -8.66 30.26
N SER A 420 -2.83 -8.90 30.35
CA SER A 420 -3.83 -7.82 30.27
C SER A 420 -3.86 -6.89 31.49
N CYS A 421 -3.23 -7.29 32.60
CA CYS A 421 -3.03 -6.50 33.82
C CYS A 421 -1.86 -5.50 33.74
N LEU A 422 -1.05 -5.54 32.66
CA LEU A 422 0.18 -4.72 32.55
C LEU A 422 -0.07 -3.21 32.37
N THR A 423 -1.30 -2.78 32.14
CA THR A 423 -1.61 -1.34 32.07
C THR A 423 -1.62 -0.74 33.47
N PHE A 424 -0.45 -0.25 33.90
CA PHE A 424 -0.19 0.58 35.10
C PHE A 424 -1.29 1.61 35.43
N HIS A 425 -2.01 2.04 34.40
CA HIS A 425 -3.15 2.94 34.48
C HIS A 425 -4.37 2.43 35.25
N GLU A 426 -4.51 1.15 35.68
CA GLU A 426 -5.76 0.60 36.26
C GLU A 426 -6.39 1.44 37.38
N ARG A 427 -5.59 2.18 38.15
CA ARG A 427 -6.07 3.12 39.19
C ARG A 427 -6.57 4.47 38.67
N THR A 428 -6.52 4.72 37.37
CA THR A 428 -6.96 5.96 36.71
C THR A 428 -8.13 5.67 35.75
N PRO A 429 -9.11 6.60 35.59
CA PRO A 429 -10.19 6.43 34.62
C PRO A 429 -9.73 6.23 33.16
N LEU A 430 -8.49 6.59 32.82
CA LEU A 430 -7.92 6.39 31.48
C LEU A 430 -7.60 4.92 31.17
N ALA A 431 -7.30 4.06 32.14
CA ALA A 431 -6.94 2.64 31.90
C ALA A 431 -7.96 1.89 31.06
N LYS A 432 -9.24 2.16 31.32
CA LYS A 432 -10.39 1.51 30.64
C LYS A 432 -10.39 1.70 29.12
N ARG A 433 -9.49 2.54 28.58
CA ARG A 433 -9.33 2.82 27.13
C ARG A 433 -8.16 2.12 26.44
N THR A 434 -7.21 1.52 27.17
CA THR A 434 -5.94 0.99 26.62
C THR A 434 -5.69 -0.50 26.87
N TYR A 435 -6.71 -1.28 27.23
CA TYR A 435 -6.54 -2.72 27.44
C TYR A 435 -6.22 -3.47 26.13
N PHE A 436 -5.31 -4.44 26.24
CA PHE A 436 -5.11 -5.49 25.25
C PHE A 436 -5.86 -6.75 25.68
N ARG A 437 -6.69 -7.30 24.80
CA ARG A 437 -7.29 -8.63 24.99
C ARG A 437 -6.61 -9.62 24.05
N ARG A 438 -5.87 -10.59 24.60
CA ARG A 438 -5.33 -11.72 23.81
C ARG A 438 -6.49 -12.44 23.11
N ILE A 439 -6.29 -12.74 21.84
CA ILE A 439 -7.18 -13.59 21.04
C ILE A 439 -6.80 -15.06 21.28
N PRO A 440 -7.74 -15.95 21.64
CA PRO A 440 -7.47 -17.39 21.78
C PRO A 440 -6.91 -18.00 20.50
N ASP A 441 -6.10 -19.04 20.61
CA ASP A 441 -5.32 -19.56 19.48
C ASP A 441 -6.21 -20.15 18.36
N SER A 442 -7.40 -20.66 18.71
CA SER A 442 -8.46 -21.05 17.76
C SER A 442 -8.99 -19.87 16.94
N ALA A 443 -9.29 -18.74 17.59
CA ALA A 443 -9.74 -17.50 16.95
C ALA A 443 -8.59 -16.72 16.28
N LYS A 444 -7.33 -17.00 16.64
CA LYS A 444 -6.15 -16.51 15.93
C LYS A 444 -6.00 -17.19 14.56
N LYS A 445 -6.34 -18.47 14.43
CA LYS A 445 -6.23 -19.21 13.15
C LYS A 445 -6.99 -18.50 12.03
N VAL A 446 -8.21 -18.01 12.28
CA VAL A 446 -9.03 -17.31 11.27
C VAL A 446 -8.53 -15.89 10.93
N LYS A 447 -7.44 -15.43 11.56
CA LYS A 447 -6.79 -14.14 11.33
C LYS A 447 -5.39 -14.30 10.71
N THR A 448 -4.94 -15.52 10.43
CA THR A 448 -3.67 -15.69 9.73
C THR A 448 -3.79 -15.33 8.25
N PHE A 449 -2.67 -14.95 7.65
CA PHE A 449 -2.56 -14.54 6.25
C PHE A 449 -3.03 -15.66 5.32
N ASP A 450 -2.53 -16.86 5.58
CA ASP A 450 -2.94 -18.11 4.95
C ASP A 450 -4.45 -18.32 5.03
N TYR A 451 -5.06 -18.17 6.22
CA TYR A 451 -6.50 -18.35 6.35
C TYR A 451 -7.28 -17.29 5.54
N ILE A 452 -6.85 -16.03 5.62
CA ILE A 452 -7.51 -14.91 4.93
C ILE A 452 -7.44 -15.11 3.41
N VAL A 453 -6.28 -15.47 2.87
CA VAL A 453 -6.09 -15.66 1.42
C VAL A 453 -6.81 -16.90 0.89
N ASN A 454 -6.71 -18.04 1.59
CA ASN A 454 -7.16 -19.33 1.06
C ASN A 454 -8.61 -19.69 1.40
N TYR A 455 -9.19 -19.11 2.45
CA TYR A 455 -10.52 -19.48 2.96
C TYR A 455 -11.49 -18.30 3.08
N THR A 456 -11.11 -17.10 2.61
CA THR A 456 -12.00 -15.94 2.60
C THR A 456 -11.83 -15.10 1.32
N ASN A 457 -12.86 -14.33 0.97
CA ASN A 457 -12.78 -13.33 -0.10
C ASN A 457 -12.31 -11.97 0.43
N GLN A 458 -11.46 -11.96 1.47
CA GLN A 458 -10.89 -10.74 2.05
C GLN A 458 -9.45 -10.53 1.57
N TYR A 459 -8.98 -9.30 1.72
CA TYR A 459 -7.61 -8.90 1.45
C TYR A 459 -6.78 -9.10 2.74
N ALA A 460 -5.62 -9.75 2.63
CA ALA A 460 -4.81 -10.07 3.79
C ALA A 460 -3.91 -8.90 4.20
N VAL A 461 -3.04 -8.48 3.25
CA VAL A 461 -2.29 -7.23 3.07
C VAL A 461 -1.17 -7.54 2.06
N GLY A 462 -0.97 -6.75 1.01
CA GLY A 462 0.21 -6.96 0.14
C GLY A 462 0.02 -6.49 -1.29
N PRO A 463 1.08 -6.44 -2.11
CA PRO A 463 1.03 -5.82 -3.43
C PRO A 463 0.22 -6.63 -4.45
N LEU A 464 0.02 -7.92 -4.16
CA LEU A 464 -0.80 -8.85 -4.95
C LEU A 464 -2.24 -8.95 -4.44
N ASP A 465 -2.59 -8.23 -3.35
CA ASP A 465 -3.99 -8.07 -2.91
C ASP A 465 -4.67 -6.89 -3.63
N PHE A 466 -3.89 -5.93 -4.16
CA PHE A 466 -4.42 -4.78 -4.90
C PHE A 466 -4.35 -5.06 -6.41
N ASP A 467 -5.09 -6.08 -6.85
CA ASP A 467 -5.25 -6.32 -8.29
C ASP A 467 -6.24 -5.29 -8.87
N GLY A 468 -5.67 -4.21 -9.41
CA GLY A 468 -6.36 -3.36 -10.36
C GLY A 468 -6.46 -4.12 -11.67
N ILE A 469 -7.56 -4.83 -11.87
CA ILE A 469 -7.71 -5.68 -13.06
C ILE A 469 -8.26 -4.89 -14.25
N GLY A 470 -7.46 -4.84 -15.29
CA GLY A 470 -7.92 -5.37 -16.57
C GLY A 470 -7.09 -4.99 -17.79
N TYR A 471 -7.11 -5.92 -18.75
CA TYR A 471 -6.29 -5.97 -19.96
C TYR A 471 -6.83 -5.03 -21.03
N ILE A 472 -6.07 -3.99 -21.44
CA ILE A 472 -6.56 -2.99 -22.40
C ILE A 472 -6.18 -3.38 -23.85
N TYR A 473 -7.17 -3.72 -24.67
CA TYR A 473 -7.04 -4.02 -26.10
C TYR A 473 -7.93 -3.07 -26.94
N HIS A 474 -7.36 -2.31 -27.88
CA HIS A 474 -8.07 -1.26 -28.64
C HIS A 474 -9.03 -0.43 -27.76
N HIS A 475 -8.49 0.20 -26.70
CA HIS A 475 -9.21 1.01 -25.71
C HIS A 475 -10.25 0.27 -24.84
N LYS A 476 -10.21 -1.07 -24.76
CA LYS A 476 -11.18 -1.89 -24.01
C LYS A 476 -10.49 -2.75 -22.96
N CYS A 477 -10.91 -2.58 -21.71
CA CYS A 477 -10.41 -3.30 -20.55
C CYS A 477 -11.16 -4.63 -20.34
N LEU A 478 -10.47 -5.78 -20.38
CA LEU A 478 -11.01 -7.10 -20.04
C LEU A 478 -10.70 -7.45 -18.59
N ILE A 479 -11.69 -7.90 -17.82
CA ILE A 479 -11.43 -8.48 -16.49
C ILE A 479 -10.82 -9.87 -16.67
N TYR A 480 -9.70 -10.12 -15.98
CA TYR A 480 -9.01 -11.40 -15.99
C TYR A 480 -9.89 -12.47 -15.33
N GLN A 481 -10.45 -13.38 -16.13
CA GLN A 481 -11.46 -14.34 -15.67
C GLN A 481 -10.94 -15.39 -14.66
N THR A 482 -9.62 -15.47 -14.47
CA THR A 482 -8.97 -16.40 -13.55
C THR A 482 -8.48 -15.76 -12.26
N ASP A 483 -8.78 -14.48 -12.01
CA ASP A 483 -8.61 -13.90 -10.68
C ASP A 483 -9.55 -14.59 -9.67
N PRO A 484 -9.03 -15.22 -8.59
CA PRO A 484 -9.84 -15.87 -7.57
C PRO A 484 -10.74 -14.91 -6.78
N LEU A 485 -10.53 -13.59 -6.84
CA LEU A 485 -11.37 -12.59 -6.19
C LEU A 485 -12.61 -12.21 -7.04
N VAL A 486 -12.63 -12.50 -8.35
CA VAL A 486 -13.80 -12.30 -9.20
C VAL A 486 -14.85 -13.38 -8.87
N PRO A 487 -16.06 -13.01 -8.41
CA PRO A 487 -17.12 -13.99 -8.17
C PRO A 487 -17.45 -14.78 -9.44
N HIS A 488 -17.55 -16.12 -9.32
CA HIS A 488 -17.75 -17.02 -10.45
C HIS A 488 -18.88 -16.60 -11.41
N TYR A 489 -19.99 -16.06 -10.89
CA TYR A 489 -21.10 -15.58 -11.72
C TYR A 489 -20.76 -14.33 -12.56
N ILE A 490 -19.82 -13.48 -12.14
CA ILE A 490 -19.31 -12.34 -12.92
C ILE A 490 -18.40 -12.85 -14.03
N ALA A 491 -17.49 -13.78 -13.72
CA ALA A 491 -16.66 -14.44 -14.72
C ALA A 491 -17.51 -15.17 -15.78
N MET A 492 -18.55 -15.91 -15.36
CA MET A 492 -19.54 -16.53 -16.24
C MET A 492 -20.32 -15.50 -17.08
N ARG A 493 -20.85 -14.43 -16.47
CA ARG A 493 -21.60 -13.41 -17.22
C ARG A 493 -20.74 -12.73 -18.28
N HIS A 494 -19.46 -12.48 -17.97
CA HIS A 494 -18.48 -11.99 -18.94
C HIS A 494 -18.23 -13.02 -20.06
N ALA A 495 -18.07 -14.30 -19.72
CA ALA A 495 -17.88 -15.38 -20.70
C ALA A 495 -19.10 -15.55 -21.64
N VAL A 496 -20.32 -15.44 -21.11
CA VAL A 496 -21.56 -15.46 -21.90
C VAL A 496 -21.62 -14.25 -22.82
N HIS A 497 -21.37 -13.04 -22.32
CA HIS A 497 -21.39 -11.83 -23.14
C HIS A 497 -20.34 -11.87 -24.27
N LEU A 498 -19.13 -12.38 -24.00
CA LEU A 498 -18.09 -12.61 -25.02
C LEU A 498 -18.54 -13.63 -26.09
N ARG A 499 -19.28 -14.68 -25.72
CA ARG A 499 -19.86 -15.64 -26.68
C ARG A 499 -20.93 -14.98 -27.55
N GLU A 500 -21.91 -14.31 -26.92
CA GLU A 500 -22.98 -13.60 -27.63
C GLU A 500 -22.43 -12.57 -28.64
N ASP A 501 -21.42 -11.79 -28.26
CA ASP A 501 -20.82 -10.79 -29.15
C ASP A 501 -19.98 -11.44 -30.27
N SER A 502 -19.32 -12.57 -30.01
CA SER A 502 -18.67 -13.39 -31.05
C SER A 502 -19.70 -13.91 -32.07
N GLU A 503 -20.84 -14.39 -31.61
CA GLU A 503 -21.93 -14.88 -32.46
C GLU A 503 -22.59 -13.77 -33.28
N LYS A 504 -22.92 -12.62 -32.66
CA LYS A 504 -23.42 -11.43 -33.36
C LYS A 504 -22.45 -10.96 -34.46
N ARG A 505 -21.13 -11.02 -34.21
CA ARG A 505 -20.09 -10.68 -35.20
C ARG A 505 -20.01 -11.69 -36.35
N LYS A 506 -20.04 -13.00 -36.06
CA LYS A 506 -20.10 -14.05 -37.09
C LYS A 506 -21.35 -13.91 -37.95
N ALA A 507 -22.49 -13.58 -37.33
CA ALA A 507 -23.73 -13.26 -38.05
C ALA A 507 -23.58 -12.01 -38.94
N ALA A 508 -23.05 -10.90 -38.41
CA ALA A 508 -22.84 -9.68 -39.18
C ALA A 508 -21.87 -9.86 -40.37
N GLN A 509 -20.76 -10.57 -40.19
CA GLN A 509 -19.84 -10.93 -41.28
C GLN A 509 -20.51 -11.82 -42.34
N LYS A 510 -21.37 -12.76 -41.91
CA LYS A 510 -22.16 -13.60 -42.83
C LYS A 510 -23.17 -12.77 -43.62
N SER A 511 -23.82 -11.79 -42.98
CA SER A 511 -24.73 -10.84 -43.65
C SER A 511 -24.01 -9.93 -44.64
N LEU A 512 -22.83 -9.40 -44.29
CA LEU A 512 -21.98 -8.63 -45.21
C LEU A 512 -21.60 -9.46 -46.45
N LYS A 513 -21.07 -10.67 -46.27
CA LYS A 513 -20.76 -11.58 -47.40
C LYS A 513 -21.98 -11.91 -48.25
N GLN A 514 -23.17 -12.04 -47.65
CA GLN A 514 -24.42 -12.25 -48.39
C GLN A 514 -24.92 -10.99 -49.11
N GLN A 515 -24.60 -9.80 -48.61
CA GLN A 515 -24.87 -8.52 -49.29
C GLN A 515 -23.91 -8.31 -50.46
N ASP A 516 -22.62 -8.59 -50.30
CA ASP A 516 -21.64 -8.51 -51.40
C ASP A 516 -22.00 -9.47 -52.55
N LEU A 517 -22.44 -10.69 -52.22
CA LEU A 517 -22.93 -11.67 -53.20
C LEU A 517 -24.24 -11.27 -53.90
N LYS A 518 -25.04 -10.36 -53.32
CA LYS A 518 -26.27 -9.82 -53.93
C LYS A 518 -26.08 -8.46 -54.59
N GLY A 519 -25.10 -7.66 -54.15
CA GLY A 519 -24.82 -6.33 -54.68
C GLY A 519 -24.30 -6.35 -56.11
N ASN A 520 -23.72 -7.47 -56.55
CA ASN A 520 -23.26 -7.68 -57.92
C ASN A 520 -24.38 -8.04 -58.93
N SER A 521 -25.65 -8.22 -58.53
CA SER A 521 -26.74 -8.54 -59.48
C SER A 521 -27.61 -7.35 -59.91
N ASP A 522 -27.62 -6.23 -59.18
CA ASP A 522 -28.57 -5.13 -59.42
C ASP A 522 -27.94 -3.72 -59.33
N THR A 523 -27.22 -3.34 -60.40
CA THR A 523 -26.81 -1.95 -60.62
C THR A 523 -27.83 -1.19 -61.48
N SER A 524 -29.04 -0.94 -60.97
CA SER A 524 -29.88 0.15 -61.51
C SER A 524 -30.82 0.80 -60.48
N LYS A 525 -30.96 2.13 -60.62
CA LYS A 525 -31.95 3.02 -59.96
C LYS A 525 -31.76 3.33 -58.47
N ALA A 526 -31.14 4.47 -58.21
CA ALA A 526 -31.15 5.14 -56.91
C ALA A 526 -32.44 5.96 -56.67
N PRO A 527 -33.02 5.96 -55.46
CA PRO A 527 -34.05 6.93 -55.05
C PRO A 527 -33.59 7.87 -53.92
N LYS A 528 -33.90 9.17 -54.05
CA LYS A 528 -33.72 10.20 -53.01
C LYS A 528 -34.74 10.00 -51.88
N LYS A 529 -34.35 10.13 -50.60
CA LYS A 529 -35.29 10.42 -49.49
C LYS A 529 -34.77 11.48 -48.53
N LYS A 530 -35.72 12.26 -47.99
CA LYS A 530 -35.52 13.43 -47.12
C LYS A 530 -35.46 12.99 -45.64
N HIS A 531 -34.60 13.62 -44.84
CA HIS A 531 -34.70 13.56 -43.39
C HIS A 531 -35.75 14.54 -42.85
N LYS A 532 -36.45 14.12 -41.78
CA LYS A 532 -37.34 14.98 -40.98
C LYS A 532 -36.88 14.88 -39.53
N VAL A 533 -36.56 16.02 -38.93
CA VAL A 533 -36.11 16.11 -37.52
C VAL A 533 -37.34 16.13 -36.61
N SER A 534 -37.22 15.51 -35.43
CA SER A 534 -38.17 15.64 -34.33
C SER A 534 -37.41 15.67 -33.01
N THR A 535 -37.56 16.77 -32.27
CA THR A 535 -37.03 16.97 -30.92
C THR A 535 -38.17 16.96 -29.93
N ASN A 536 -38.00 16.34 -28.75
CA ASN A 536 -38.83 16.63 -27.59
C ASN A 536 -38.02 16.49 -26.29
N HIS A 537 -38.11 17.51 -25.44
CA HIS A 537 -37.62 17.53 -24.08
C HIS A 537 -38.69 17.02 -23.12
N VAL A 538 -38.29 16.32 -22.04
CA VAL A 538 -38.97 16.40 -20.75
C VAL A 538 -37.89 16.43 -19.66
N ALA A 539 -38.01 17.36 -18.71
CA ALA A 539 -37.20 17.43 -17.51
C ALA A 539 -38.08 17.12 -16.29
N ALA A 540 -37.52 16.46 -15.27
CA ALA A 540 -38.19 16.27 -13.99
C ALA A 540 -37.16 16.38 -12.84
N SER A 541 -37.44 17.23 -11.87
CA SER A 541 -36.66 17.44 -10.65
C SER A 541 -37.14 16.55 -9.50
N MET A 542 -36.25 16.14 -8.60
CA MET A 542 -36.63 15.61 -7.28
C MET A 542 -35.81 16.27 -6.16
N PRO A 543 -36.38 16.39 -4.94
CA PRO A 543 -35.82 17.19 -3.85
C PRO A 543 -34.81 16.44 -2.98
N ALA A 544 -34.03 17.21 -2.21
CA ALA A 544 -33.06 16.69 -1.26
C ALA A 544 -33.71 16.19 0.04
N GLN A 545 -33.13 15.14 0.64
CA GLN A 545 -33.38 14.74 2.03
C GLN A 545 -32.05 14.68 2.79
N ALA A 546 -32.07 15.16 4.03
CA ALA A 546 -30.94 15.11 4.95
C ALA A 546 -30.82 13.71 5.61
N VAL A 547 -29.59 13.27 5.88
CA VAL A 547 -29.32 12.01 6.60
C VAL A 547 -28.23 12.22 7.64
N ASP A 548 -28.44 11.63 8.82
CA ASP A 548 -27.56 11.68 9.97
C ASP A 548 -26.22 10.94 9.80
N ARG A 549 -25.23 11.34 10.60
CA ARG A 549 -23.84 10.85 10.52
C ARG A 549 -23.58 9.57 11.33
N PRO A 550 -22.86 8.58 10.76
CA PRO A 550 -22.06 7.63 11.53
C PRO A 550 -20.54 7.75 11.28
N ALA A 551 -19.73 7.03 12.09
CA ALA A 551 -18.34 7.36 12.39
C ALA A 551 -17.24 6.89 11.38
N LYS A 552 -16.08 7.58 11.46
CA LYS A 552 -14.89 7.50 10.57
C LYS A 552 -14.10 6.17 10.65
N GLN A 553 -13.50 5.70 9.53
CA GLN A 553 -12.52 4.57 9.47
C GLN A 553 -11.26 4.78 8.56
N ARG A 554 -10.23 3.90 8.72
CA ARG A 554 -8.80 3.93 8.25
C ARG A 554 -8.18 2.49 8.27
N CYS A 555 -7.04 2.06 7.66
CA CYS A 555 -6.12 2.48 6.56
C CYS A 555 -5.03 1.38 6.28
N VAL A 556 -4.84 0.88 5.03
CA VAL A 556 -3.73 0.00 4.53
C VAL A 556 -3.47 0.20 3.01
N CYS A 557 -2.23 0.02 2.50
CA CYS A 557 -1.82 0.36 1.11
C CYS A 557 -0.81 -0.63 0.49
N THR A 558 -0.57 -0.51 -0.84
CA THR A 558 0.73 -0.82 -1.51
C THR A 558 1.02 0.14 -2.67
N ASN A 559 2.28 0.14 -3.13
CA ASN A 559 2.76 0.94 -4.25
C ASN A 559 2.35 0.31 -5.59
N MET A 560 1.89 1.14 -6.52
CA MET A 560 1.38 0.74 -7.84
C MET A 560 2.07 1.62 -8.89
N ARG A 561 2.75 1.04 -9.88
CA ARG A 561 3.15 1.82 -11.08
C ARG A 561 1.98 1.86 -12.03
N ILE A 562 1.73 3.03 -12.60
CA ILE A 562 0.88 3.19 -13.78
C ILE A 562 1.59 2.47 -14.93
N ALA A 563 0.95 1.47 -15.50
CA ALA A 563 1.37 0.91 -16.77
C ALA A 563 0.77 1.78 -17.90
N ALA A 564 1.64 2.48 -18.61
CA ALA A 564 1.25 3.22 -19.79
C ALA A 564 1.02 2.20 -20.94
N VAL A 565 -0.25 1.86 -21.22
CA VAL A 565 -0.61 0.97 -22.33
C VAL A 565 -0.42 1.71 -23.66
N GLY A 566 0.70 1.43 -24.33
CA GLY A 566 0.99 1.96 -25.66
C GLY A 566 0.10 1.29 -26.70
N ILE A 567 -0.78 2.07 -27.33
CA ILE A 567 -1.53 1.65 -28.52
C ILE A 567 -1.10 2.58 -29.64
N GLU A 568 -0.37 2.03 -30.61
CA GLU A 568 -0.09 2.71 -31.87
C GLU A 568 -1.40 2.80 -32.66
N VAL A 569 -2.04 3.98 -32.60
CA VAL A 569 -3.23 4.27 -33.40
C VAL A 569 -2.74 4.85 -34.73
N GLN A 570 -2.51 3.99 -35.71
CA GLN A 570 -2.36 4.43 -37.09
C GLN A 570 -3.66 5.10 -37.56
N GLU A 571 -3.73 6.43 -37.45
CA GLU A 571 -4.72 7.22 -38.17
C GLU A 571 -4.42 7.08 -39.67
N ARG A 572 -5.22 6.27 -40.39
CA ARG A 572 -5.10 6.15 -41.85
C ARG A 572 -5.32 7.55 -42.44
N PRO A 573 -4.37 8.10 -43.23
CA PRO A 573 -4.59 9.39 -43.86
C PRO A 573 -5.79 9.28 -44.80
N GLN A 574 -6.76 10.18 -44.64
CA GLN A 574 -7.81 10.37 -45.62
C GLN A 574 -7.16 10.96 -46.88
N GLN A 575 -6.82 10.10 -47.84
CA GLN A 575 -6.45 10.54 -49.18
C GLN A 575 -7.67 11.19 -49.84
N LEU A 576 -7.71 12.52 -49.78
CA LEU A 576 -8.53 13.33 -50.66
C LEU A 576 -8.15 13.02 -52.10
N ARG A 577 -9.04 12.32 -52.82
CA ARG A 577 -8.94 12.18 -54.28
C ARG A 577 -9.26 13.53 -54.92
N SER A 578 -8.23 14.33 -55.17
CA SER A 578 -8.30 15.42 -56.14
C SER A 578 -8.33 14.81 -57.55
N GLY A 579 -9.50 14.78 -58.18
CA GLY A 579 -9.61 14.55 -59.62
C GLY A 579 -9.54 15.90 -60.35
N ALA A 580 -8.65 16.02 -61.32
CA ALA A 580 -8.65 17.11 -62.30
C ALA A 580 -7.98 16.65 -63.60
N VAL A 581 -8.79 16.63 -64.67
CA VAL A 581 -8.47 16.45 -66.11
C VAL A 581 -7.68 15.19 -66.47
#